data_AF-A0A292ZAV9-F1
#
_entry.id   AF-A0A292ZAV9-F1
#
_cell.length_a   1.000
_cell.length_b   1.000
_cell.length_c   1.000
_cell.angle_alpha   90.00
_cell.angle_beta   90.00
_cell.angle_gamma   90.00
#
_symmetry.space_group_name_H-M   'P 1'
#
loop_
_entity.id
_entity.type
_entity.pdbx_description
1 polymer ?
#
loop_
_entity_poly.entity_id
_entity_poly.type
_entity_poly.pdbx_seq_one_letter_code
_entity_poly.pdbx_strand_id
1 'polypeptide(L)'
;MAGDDVHDYDVGIRPEWDETFLDTLCAGDLTVFDNWDPEQVMATAGIGAVETQTWVAAAQAMQTVTGAVPTRSLYAPSKEVGLGYGIVQAGPAPAL
;
A
#
# COMPACT_ATOMS: atom_id res chain seq x y z
N MET A 1 -3.71 -17.67 -32.66
CA MET A 1 -2.71 -17.00 -31.80
C MET A 1 -3.22 -17.17 -30.38
N ALA A 2 -2.62 -18.07 -29.59
CA ALA A 2 -2.86 -18.06 -28.15
C ALA A 2 -2.29 -16.73 -27.66
N GLY A 3 -3.13 -15.87 -27.07
CA GLY A 3 -2.60 -14.71 -26.36
C GLY A 3 -1.77 -15.24 -25.20
N ASP A 4 -0.52 -14.85 -25.10
CA ASP A 4 0.24 -15.09 -23.87
C ASP A 4 -0.48 -14.33 -22.76
N ASP A 5 -1.22 -15.07 -21.93
CA ASP A 5 -1.84 -14.52 -20.73
C ASP A 5 -0.73 -14.20 -19.73
N VAL A 6 -0.21 -12.97 -19.80
CA VAL A 6 0.75 -12.45 -18.81
C VAL A 6 0.05 -12.41 -17.45
N HIS A 7 0.56 -13.17 -16.48
CA HIS A 7 0.04 -13.16 -15.12
C HIS A 7 0.63 -12.00 -14.32
N ASP A 8 -0.09 -11.50 -13.32
CA ASP A 8 0.35 -10.36 -12.48
C ASP A 8 1.74 -10.59 -11.87
N TYR A 9 1.99 -11.84 -11.44
CA TYR A 9 3.26 -12.24 -10.87
C TYR A 9 4.43 -12.18 -11.87
N ASP A 10 4.17 -12.42 -13.16
CA ASP A 10 5.17 -12.40 -14.23
C ASP A 10 5.71 -10.98 -14.49
N VAL A 11 4.90 -9.97 -14.18
CA VAL A 11 5.24 -8.54 -14.30
C VAL A 11 5.56 -7.89 -12.96
N GLY A 12 5.77 -8.70 -11.91
CA GLY A 12 6.20 -8.22 -10.59
C GLY A 12 5.08 -7.63 -9.72
N ILE A 13 3.82 -7.74 -10.14
CA ILE A 13 2.67 -7.29 -9.36
C ILE A 13 2.32 -8.36 -8.32
N ARG A 14 1.92 -7.93 -7.13
CA ARG A 14 1.58 -8.80 -5.99
C ARG A 14 0.26 -8.34 -5.36
N PRO A 15 -0.89 -8.57 -6.02
CA PRO A 15 -2.14 -7.97 -5.60
C PRO A 15 -2.58 -8.34 -4.19
N GLU A 16 -2.29 -9.55 -3.76
CA GLU A 16 -2.62 -10.01 -2.42
C GLU A 16 -1.82 -9.25 -1.36
N TRP A 17 -0.55 -8.92 -1.65
CA TRP A 17 0.26 -8.10 -0.76
C TRP A 17 -0.24 -6.66 -0.74
N ASP A 18 -0.54 -6.08 -1.91
CA ASP A 18 -1.06 -4.72 -2.03
C ASP A 18 -2.36 -4.53 -1.25
N GLU A 19 -3.31 -5.46 -1.42
CA GLU A 19 -4.60 -5.43 -0.70
C GLU A 19 -4.39 -5.60 0.80
N THR A 20 -3.51 -6.52 1.22
CA THR A 20 -3.18 -6.70 2.65
C THR A 20 -2.55 -5.45 3.25
N PHE A 21 -1.66 -4.78 2.53
CA PHE A 21 -1.08 -3.52 2.96
C PHE A 21 -2.16 -2.43 3.12
N LEU A 22 -3.03 -2.27 2.14
CA LEU A 22 -4.11 -1.27 2.17
C LEU A 22 -5.10 -1.53 3.30
N ASP A 23 -5.50 -2.79 3.51
CA ASP A 23 -6.40 -3.18 4.59
C ASP A 23 -5.76 -2.90 5.95
N THR A 24 -4.48 -3.24 6.12
CA THR A 24 -3.74 -2.97 7.37
C THR A 24 -3.61 -1.47 7.63
N LEU A 25 -3.26 -0.70 6.60
CA LEU A 25 -3.13 0.76 6.69
C LEU A 25 -4.47 1.43 7.06
N CYS A 26 -5.57 0.96 6.48
CA CYS A 26 -6.92 1.50 6.75
C CYS A 26 -7.54 0.98 8.05
N ALA A 27 -7.01 -0.08 8.66
CA ALA A 27 -7.42 -0.53 9.99
C ALA A 27 -6.99 0.45 11.10
N GLY A 28 -5.94 1.24 10.85
CA GLY A 28 -5.49 2.32 11.74
C GLY A 28 -4.62 1.89 12.93
N ASP A 29 -4.35 0.60 13.09
CA ASP A 29 -3.29 0.11 13.98
C ASP A 29 -1.97 0.06 13.22
N LEU A 30 -1.22 1.16 13.27
CA LEU A 30 0.04 1.30 12.54
C LEU A 30 1.21 0.60 13.24
N THR A 31 1.05 0.13 14.48
CA THR A 31 2.12 -0.55 15.24
C THR A 31 2.52 -1.89 14.62
N VAL A 32 1.65 -2.47 13.80
CA VAL A 32 1.95 -3.66 12.99
C VAL A 32 3.17 -3.44 12.09
N PHE A 33 3.40 -2.21 11.63
CA PHE A 33 4.52 -1.88 10.73
C PHE A 33 5.85 -1.67 11.47
N ASP A 34 5.88 -1.57 12.80
CA ASP A 34 7.12 -1.35 13.58
C ASP A 34 8.12 -2.51 13.45
N ASN A 35 7.61 -3.71 13.14
CA ASN A 35 8.41 -4.92 12.99
C ASN A 35 8.69 -5.28 11.52
N TRP A 36 8.36 -4.40 10.57
CA TRP A 36 8.67 -4.64 9.17
C TRP A 36 10.16 -4.61 8.90
N ASP A 37 10.65 -5.69 8.30
CA ASP A 37 11.98 -5.79 7.75
C ASP A 37 11.93 -5.40 6.25
N PRO A 38 12.59 -4.32 5.82
CA PRO A 38 12.64 -3.91 4.42
C PRO A 38 13.13 -5.01 3.49
N GLU A 39 14.07 -5.86 3.92
CA GLU A 39 14.58 -6.96 3.09
C GLU A 39 13.50 -8.02 2.84
N GLN A 40 12.69 -8.34 3.85
CA GLN A 40 11.56 -9.26 3.71
C GLN A 40 10.43 -8.68 2.86
N VAL A 41 10.16 -7.37 3.00
CA VAL A 41 9.20 -6.67 2.13
C VAL A 41 9.65 -6.75 0.68
N MET A 42 10.91 -6.43 0.37
CA MET A 42 11.45 -6.53 -0.98
C MET A 42 11.38 -7.95 -1.55
N ALA A 43 11.72 -8.95 -0.74
CA ALA A 43 11.67 -10.35 -1.15
C ALA A 43 10.23 -10.83 -1.47
N THR A 44 9.24 -10.28 -0.77
CA THR A 44 7.82 -10.69 -0.90
C THR A 44 7.09 -9.90 -1.99
N ALA A 45 7.27 -8.58 -1.98
CA ALA A 45 6.45 -7.62 -2.71
C ALA A 45 7.22 -6.82 -3.78
N GLY A 46 8.53 -7.05 -3.90
CA GLY A 46 9.39 -6.34 -4.84
C GLY A 46 9.96 -5.03 -4.28
N ILE A 47 10.96 -4.48 -4.97
CA ILE A 47 11.74 -3.33 -4.45
C ILE A 47 10.88 -2.07 -4.26
N GLY A 48 9.90 -1.83 -5.13
CA GLY A 48 9.02 -0.65 -5.02
C GLY A 48 8.13 -0.68 -3.78
N ALA A 49 7.85 -1.85 -3.20
CA ALA A 49 6.95 -1.99 -2.06
C ALA A 49 7.48 -1.26 -0.80
N VAL A 50 8.79 -1.05 -0.68
CA VAL A 50 9.36 -0.31 0.46
C VAL A 50 8.98 1.18 0.45
N GLU A 51 8.57 1.72 -0.70
CA GLU A 51 8.09 3.11 -0.81
C GLU A 51 6.81 3.34 0.00
N THR A 52 6.05 2.28 0.28
CA THR A 52 4.83 2.32 1.10
C THR A 52 5.09 2.74 2.56
N GLN A 53 6.34 2.71 3.04
CA GLN A 53 6.71 3.28 4.34
C GLN A 53 6.37 4.77 4.45
N THR A 54 6.44 5.50 3.33
CA THR A 54 6.03 6.92 3.29
C THR A 54 4.53 7.10 3.55
N TRP A 55 3.71 6.12 3.17
CA TRP A 55 2.27 6.14 3.41
C TRP A 55 1.96 5.84 4.88
N VAL A 56 2.69 4.91 5.51
CA VAL A 56 2.61 4.64 6.95
C VAL A 56 2.96 5.90 7.75
N ALA A 57 4.05 6.59 7.38
CA ALA A 57 4.45 7.84 8.02
C ALA A 57 3.39 8.94 7.87
N ALA A 58 2.81 9.10 6.68
CA ALA A 58 1.73 10.06 6.43
C ALA A 58 0.46 9.72 7.24
N ALA A 59 0.08 8.44 7.30
CA ALA A 59 -1.05 7.97 8.09
C ALA A 59 -0.83 8.24 9.59
N GLN A 60 0.36 7.94 10.12
CA GLN A 60 0.69 8.20 11.52
C GLN A 60 0.66 9.70 11.83
N ALA A 61 1.17 10.55 10.94
CA ALA A 61 1.12 12.00 11.13
C ALA A 61 -0.33 12.51 11.19
N MET A 62 -1.18 12.05 10.27
CA MET A 62 -2.61 12.40 10.25
C MET A 62 -3.33 11.90 11.51
N GLN A 63 -3.12 10.64 11.91
CA GLN A 63 -3.73 10.06 13.10
C GLN A 63 -3.29 10.80 14.37
N THR A 64 -2.01 11.16 14.49
CA THR A 64 -1.47 11.91 15.64
C THR A 64 -2.07 13.31 15.76
N VAL A 65 -2.20 14.03 14.64
CA VAL A 65 -2.68 15.43 14.67
C VAL A 65 -4.20 15.52 14.75
N THR A 66 -4.91 14.56 14.19
CA THR A 66 -6.35 14.69 13.90
C THR A 66 -7.21 13.54 14.44
N GLY A 67 -6.59 12.40 14.75
CA GLY A 67 -7.30 11.15 15.02
C GLY A 67 -7.86 10.46 13.78
N ALA A 68 -7.71 11.03 12.57
CA ALA A 68 -8.23 10.45 11.35
C ALA A 68 -7.43 9.21 10.92
N VAL A 69 -8.15 8.14 10.57
CA VAL A 69 -7.61 6.91 10.01
C VAL A 69 -7.80 6.93 8.48
N PRO A 70 -6.83 6.44 7.68
CA PRO A 70 -7.00 6.34 6.24
C PRO A 70 -8.20 5.48 5.83
N THR A 71 -8.83 5.86 4.73
CA THR A 71 -9.88 5.08 4.06
C THR A 71 -9.47 4.80 2.62
N ARG A 72 -9.69 3.57 2.15
CA ARG A 72 -9.37 3.14 0.79
C ARG A 72 -10.35 3.78 -0.20
N SER A 73 -9.81 4.39 -1.24
CA SER A 73 -10.58 4.99 -2.34
C SER A 73 -10.47 4.17 -3.62
N LEU A 74 -9.31 3.62 -3.93
CA LEU A 74 -9.04 2.86 -5.15
C LEU A 74 -7.91 1.87 -4.88
N TYR A 75 -7.98 0.71 -5.52
CA TYR A 75 -6.77 0.02 -5.94
C TYR A 75 -7.00 -0.70 -7.28
N ALA A 76 -5.96 -0.74 -8.10
CA ALA A 76 -5.98 -1.39 -9.41
C ALA A 76 -4.56 -1.83 -9.82
N PRO A 77 -4.36 -3.08 -10.25
CA PRO A 77 -3.13 -3.50 -10.91
C PRO A 77 -3.09 -3.00 -12.36
N SER A 78 -1.89 -2.73 -12.89
CA SER A 78 -1.67 -2.52 -14.34
C SER A 78 -0.47 -3.30 -14.83
N LYS A 79 -0.76 -4.26 -15.71
CA LYS A 79 0.25 -5.12 -16.33
C LYS A 79 1.10 -4.37 -17.34
N GLU A 80 0.52 -3.36 -17.99
CA GLU A 80 1.18 -2.53 -19.01
C GLU A 80 2.41 -1.79 -18.45
N VAL A 81 2.37 -1.45 -17.17
CA VAL A 81 3.46 -0.75 -16.47
C VAL A 81 4.09 -1.56 -15.34
N GLY A 82 3.59 -2.77 -15.08
CA GLY A 82 4.14 -3.69 -14.07
C GLY A 82 4.02 -3.20 -12.64
N LEU A 83 2.90 -2.55 -12.27
CA LEU A 83 2.73 -2.01 -10.92
C LEU A 83 1.27 -1.99 -10.44
N GLY A 84 1.10 -2.00 -9.12
CA GLY A 84 -0.19 -1.78 -8.44
C GLY A 84 -0.37 -0.31 -8.05
N TYR A 85 -1.53 0.27 -8.37
CA TYR A 85 -1.89 1.63 -7.97
C TYR A 85 -2.89 1.59 -6.82
N GLY A 86 -2.67 2.40 -5.78
CA GLY A 86 -3.60 2.59 -4.68
C GLY A 86 -3.91 4.08 -4.46
N ILE A 87 -5.09 4.37 -3.92
CA ILE A 87 -5.43 5.69 -3.38
C ILE A 87 -6.09 5.50 -2.02
N VAL A 88 -5.54 6.16 -1.01
CA VAL A 88 -6.13 6.29 0.33
C VAL A 88 -6.30 7.76 0.68
N GLN A 89 -7.26 8.07 1.54
CA GLN A 89 -7.54 9.43 1.99
C GLN A 89 -7.80 9.47 3.50
N ALA A 90 -7.33 10.53 4.16
CA ALA A 90 -7.59 10.80 5.58
C ALA A 90 -7.89 12.29 5.77
N GLY A 91 -8.94 12.64 6.53
CA GLY A 91 -9.26 14.04 6.83
C GLY A 91 -10.73 14.33 7.18
N PRO A 92 -11.06 15.63 7.32
CA PRO A 92 -10.11 16.74 7.35
C PRO A 92 -9.39 16.84 8.70
N ALA A 93 -8.19 17.42 8.69
CA ALA A 93 -7.59 17.91 9.91
C ALA A 93 -8.49 18.99 10.53
N PRO A 94 -8.65 19.04 11.87
CA PRO A 94 -9.29 20.18 12.51
C PRO A 94 -8.62 21.46 12.02
N ALA A 95 -9.41 22.52 11.78
CA ALA A 95 -8.83 23.83 11.51
C ALA A 95 -7.94 24.21 12.70
N LEU A 96 -6.65 24.42 12.44
CA LEU A 96 -5.66 24.92 13.42
C LEU A 96 -6.03 26.32 13.91
#